data_AF-A0A067H8Q1-F1
#
_entry.id   AF-A0A067H8Q1-F1
#
_cell.length_a   1.000
_cell.length_b   1.000
_cell.length_c   1.000
_cell.angle_alpha   90.00
_cell.angle_beta   90.00
_cell.angle_gamma   90.00
#
_symmetry.space_group_name_H-M   'P 1'
#
loop_
_entity.id
_entity.type
_entity.pdbx_description
1 polymer ?
#
loop_
_entity_poly.entity_id
_entity_poly.type
_entity_poly.pdbx_seq_one_letter_code
_entity_poly.pdbx_strand_id
1 'polypeptide(L)'
;WSDGQVTEYLTATFGDYFMDVKMFIEERSFRRFVEACLEETIVIYIDHLLTQKNYIRELTIERLRVDEEVITDFFREYISINKVENRVRILTDLRELASANSVDAFALIYTNILEHQPDCPPEVVERLVALRDGIPRKDAKEVLQECKEIYENSLVNGHPPKAGFVFSRVKCLSASKGYLWRKLT
;
A
#
# COMPACT_ATOMS: atom_id res chain seq x y z
N TRP A 1 -7.57 13.61 -8.29
CA TRP A 1 -6.43 13.19 -7.46
C TRP A 1 -5.13 13.64 -8.12
N SER A 2 -4.80 13.18 -9.33
CA SER A 2 -3.56 13.55 -10.04
C SER A 2 -3.28 15.06 -10.16
N ASP A 3 -4.29 15.89 -10.45
CA ASP A 3 -4.12 17.35 -10.61
C ASP A 3 -4.62 18.17 -9.40
N GLY A 4 -4.95 17.52 -8.29
CA GLY A 4 -5.58 18.17 -7.14
C GLY A 4 -4.75 18.06 -5.87
N GLN A 5 -5.07 18.91 -4.89
CA GLN A 5 -4.40 18.94 -3.58
C GLN A 5 -5.09 18.06 -2.53
N VAL A 6 -5.53 16.86 -2.95
CA VAL A 6 -6.41 16.01 -2.12
C VAL A 6 -5.71 15.59 -0.82
N THR A 7 -4.45 15.18 -0.90
CA THR A 7 -3.66 14.71 0.25
C THR A 7 -3.28 15.87 1.18
N GLU A 8 -3.01 17.03 0.62
CA GLU A 8 -2.69 18.26 1.34
C GLU A 8 -3.92 18.77 2.11
N TYR A 9 -5.11 18.71 1.51
CA TYR A 9 -6.35 19.03 2.24
C TYR A 9 -6.64 18.00 3.35
N LEU A 10 -6.32 16.73 3.12
CA LEU A 10 -6.46 15.69 4.13
C LEU A 10 -5.54 15.94 5.33
N THR A 11 -4.27 16.27 5.10
CA THR A 11 -3.32 16.56 6.18
C THR A 11 -3.65 17.86 6.91
N ALA A 12 -4.11 18.90 6.21
CA ALA A 12 -4.63 20.11 6.86
C ALA A 12 -5.81 19.79 7.81
N THR A 13 -6.75 18.97 7.34
CA THR A 13 -7.90 18.53 8.14
C THR A 13 -7.46 17.70 9.36
N PHE A 14 -6.48 16.80 9.20
CA PHE A 14 -5.88 16.10 10.33
C PHE A 14 -5.25 17.07 11.34
N GLY A 15 -4.56 18.11 10.87
CA GLY A 15 -3.96 19.14 11.72
C GLY A 15 -4.99 19.81 12.63
N ASP A 16 -6.13 20.22 12.06
CA ASP A 16 -7.24 20.80 12.82
C ASP A 16 -7.77 19.84 13.90
N TYR A 17 -8.05 18.58 13.53
CA TYR A 17 -8.50 17.58 14.49
C TYR A 17 -7.46 17.22 15.55
N PHE A 18 -6.18 17.19 15.19
CA PHE A 18 -5.10 16.87 16.11
C PHE A 18 -4.91 17.97 17.15
N MET A 19 -5.07 19.25 16.76
CA MET A 19 -5.05 20.36 17.71
C MET A 19 -6.15 20.20 18.76
N ASP A 20 -7.39 19.89 18.34
CA ASP A 20 -8.51 19.69 19.25
C ASP A 20 -8.30 18.48 20.16
N VAL A 21 -7.97 17.32 19.60
CA VAL A 21 -7.82 16.07 20.35
C VAL A 21 -6.69 16.17 21.38
N LYS A 22 -5.57 16.80 21.02
CA LYS A 22 -4.40 16.97 21.91
C LYS A 22 -4.72 17.73 23.19
N MET A 23 -5.79 18.54 23.21
CA MET A 23 -6.23 19.25 24.42
C MET A 23 -6.86 18.34 25.47
N PHE A 24 -7.37 17.16 25.07
CA PHE A 24 -8.19 16.31 25.93
C PHE A 24 -7.53 14.98 26.33
N ILE A 25 -6.38 14.64 25.74
CA ILE A 25 -5.71 13.35 26.00
C ILE A 25 -4.23 13.54 26.32
N GLU A 26 -3.69 12.63 27.12
CA GLU A 26 -2.27 12.63 27.47
C GLU A 26 -1.38 12.47 26.24
N GLU A 27 -0.20 13.10 26.26
CA GLU A 27 0.74 13.13 25.13
C GLU A 27 1.10 11.74 24.60
N ARG A 28 1.31 10.76 25.51
CA ARG A 28 1.60 9.38 25.11
C ARG A 28 0.44 8.74 24.35
N SER A 29 -0.79 8.96 24.82
CA SER A 29 -2.01 8.46 24.17
C SER A 29 -2.24 9.16 22.83
N PHE A 30 -1.99 10.47 22.77
CA PHE A 30 -2.03 11.25 21.53
C PHE A 30 -1.07 10.70 20.47
N ARG A 31 0.19 10.42 20.81
CA ARG A 31 1.14 9.83 19.86
C ARG A 31 0.66 8.47 19.31
N ARG A 32 0.03 7.64 20.15
CA ARG A 32 -0.55 6.36 19.71
C ARG A 32 -1.77 6.56 18.81
N PHE A 33 -2.58 7.56 19.09
CA PHE A 33 -3.72 7.95 18.25
C PHE A 33 -3.24 8.40 16.87
N VAL A 34 -2.23 9.28 16.80
CA VAL A 34 -1.63 9.73 15.53
C VAL A 34 -1.05 8.55 14.74
N GLU A 35 -0.37 7.63 15.41
CA GLU A 35 0.16 6.40 14.80
C GLU A 35 -0.97 5.54 14.18
N ALA A 36 -2.12 5.44 14.85
CA ALA A 36 -3.30 4.76 14.31
C ALA A 36 -3.93 5.51 13.12
N CYS A 37 -3.96 6.85 13.14
CA CYS A 37 -4.43 7.66 12.02
C CYS A 37 -3.55 7.47 10.77
N LEU A 38 -2.22 7.40 10.94
CA LEU A 38 -1.29 7.10 9.84
C LEU A 38 -1.57 5.71 9.25
N GLU A 39 -1.71 4.69 10.09
CA GLU A 39 -2.02 3.33 9.62
C GLU A 39 -3.34 3.27 8.86
N GLU A 40 -4.40 3.90 9.37
CA GLU A 40 -5.70 3.95 8.69
C GLU A 40 -5.62 4.72 7.36
N THR A 41 -4.86 5.82 7.33
CA THR A 41 -4.61 6.58 6.09
C THR A 41 -3.99 5.70 5.03
N ILE A 42 -2.94 4.93 5.38
CA ILE A 42 -2.27 4.01 4.46
C ILE A 42 -3.21 2.92 3.96
N VAL A 43 -3.99 2.31 4.86
CA VAL A 43 -4.97 1.26 4.49
C VAL A 43 -5.99 1.79 3.49
N ILE A 44 -6.60 2.95 3.76
CA ILE A 44 -7.60 3.56 2.88
C ILE A 44 -6.96 3.98 1.55
N TYR A 45 -5.76 4.53 1.58
CA TYR A 45 -5.03 4.92 0.39
C TYR A 45 -4.80 3.72 -0.54
N ILE A 46 -4.31 2.61 0.01
CA ILE A 46 -4.06 1.38 -0.75
C ILE A 46 -5.36 0.80 -1.29
N ASP A 47 -6.44 0.79 -0.50
CA ASP A 47 -7.74 0.32 -0.97
C ASP A 47 -8.25 1.13 -2.19
N HIS A 48 -8.10 2.45 -2.16
CA HIS A 48 -8.46 3.32 -3.28
C HIS A 48 -7.51 3.16 -4.47
N LEU A 49 -6.20 3.00 -4.26
CA LEU A 49 -5.23 2.73 -5.32
C LEU A 49 -5.59 1.44 -6.07
N LEU A 50 -5.94 0.38 -5.35
CA LEU A 50 -6.26 -0.95 -5.89
C LEU A 50 -7.68 -1.08 -6.46
N THR A 51 -8.52 -0.07 -6.30
CA THR A 51 -9.92 -0.04 -6.81
C THR A 51 -10.17 1.05 -7.83
N GLN A 52 -9.19 1.92 -8.08
CA GLN A 52 -9.33 2.95 -9.09
C GLN A 52 -9.59 2.34 -10.47
N LYS A 53 -10.20 3.12 -11.36
CA LYS A 53 -10.53 2.70 -12.73
C LYS A 53 -9.63 3.33 -13.79
N ASN A 54 -8.78 4.27 -13.38
CA ASN A 54 -7.88 4.96 -14.27
C ASN A 54 -6.59 4.16 -14.40
N TYR A 55 -6.00 4.15 -15.60
CA TYR A 55 -4.70 3.56 -15.81
C TYR A 55 -3.62 4.33 -15.07
N ILE A 56 -2.65 3.60 -14.52
CA ILE A 56 -1.43 4.12 -13.94
C ILE A 56 -0.55 4.63 -15.08
N ARG A 57 -0.22 5.92 -15.02
CA ARG A 57 0.68 6.62 -15.94
C ARG A 57 1.81 7.27 -15.15
N GLU A 58 2.79 7.85 -15.83
CA GLU A 58 3.90 8.55 -15.17
C GLU A 58 3.42 9.64 -14.19
N LEU A 59 2.41 10.41 -14.58
CA LEU A 59 1.80 11.41 -13.68
C LEU A 59 1.14 10.78 -12.43
N THR A 60 0.62 9.55 -12.55
CA THR A 60 0.11 8.79 -11.39
C THR A 60 1.26 8.44 -10.46
N ILE A 61 2.38 7.92 -11.00
CA ILE A 61 3.58 7.55 -10.22
C ILE A 61 4.16 8.76 -9.50
N GLU A 62 4.31 9.89 -10.20
CA GLU A 62 4.82 11.11 -9.57
C GLU A 62 3.86 11.62 -8.50
N ARG A 63 2.54 11.54 -8.72
CA ARG A 63 1.58 11.93 -7.69
C ARG A 63 1.62 10.99 -6.47
N LEU A 64 1.79 9.68 -6.65
CA LEU A 64 2.02 8.74 -5.54
C LEU A 64 3.25 9.17 -4.71
N ARG A 65 4.35 9.56 -5.37
CA ARG A 65 5.58 10.02 -4.71
C ARG A 65 5.34 11.30 -3.91
N VAL A 66 4.64 12.29 -4.49
CA VAL A 66 4.30 13.54 -3.79
C VAL A 66 3.40 13.27 -2.58
N ASP A 67 2.43 12.38 -2.70
CA ASP A 67 1.56 12.00 -1.58
C ASP A 67 2.34 11.33 -0.44
N GLU A 68 3.26 10.42 -0.77
CA GLU A 68 4.18 9.80 0.21
C GLU A 68 4.94 10.87 1.00
N GLU A 69 5.48 11.87 0.31
CA GLU A 69 6.22 12.99 0.88
C GLU A 69 5.33 13.84 1.80
N VAL A 70 4.14 14.24 1.33
CA VAL A 70 3.17 15.03 2.12
C VAL A 70 2.72 14.29 3.38
N ILE A 71 2.42 12.99 3.27
CA ILE A 71 2.03 12.16 4.42
C ILE A 71 3.21 12.06 5.40
N THR A 72 4.42 11.80 4.89
CA THR A 72 5.61 11.66 5.73
C THR A 72 5.91 12.95 6.50
N ASP A 73 5.92 14.07 5.79
CA ASP A 73 6.25 15.39 6.32
C ASP A 73 5.22 15.86 7.36
N PHE A 74 3.93 15.56 7.15
CA PHE A 74 2.90 15.87 8.13
C PHE A 74 3.04 15.02 9.40
N PHE A 75 3.11 13.69 9.27
CA PHE A 75 3.09 12.80 10.44
C PHE A 75 4.37 12.85 11.28
N ARG A 76 5.53 13.19 10.68
CA ARG A 76 6.81 13.31 11.42
C ARG A 76 6.84 14.46 12.42
N GLU A 77 5.91 15.42 12.31
CA GLU A 77 5.77 16.51 13.30
C GLU A 77 5.22 16.00 14.64
N TYR A 78 4.56 14.84 14.65
CA TYR A 78 3.84 14.32 15.81
C TYR A 78 4.44 13.03 16.38
N ILE A 79 5.05 12.19 15.53
CA ILE A 79 5.70 10.93 15.90
C ILE A 79 7.09 10.81 15.27
N SER A 80 7.95 9.94 15.80
CA SER A 80 9.33 9.80 15.29
C SER A 80 9.37 9.42 13.80
N ILE A 81 10.27 10.04 13.04
CA ILE A 81 10.44 9.79 11.61
C ILE A 81 10.55 8.29 11.25
N ASN A 82 11.34 7.51 12.00
CA ASN A 82 11.47 6.07 11.78
C ASN A 82 10.12 5.31 11.83
N LYS A 83 9.19 5.74 12.70
CA LYS A 83 7.85 5.13 12.77
C LYS A 83 6.97 5.50 11.58
N VAL A 84 7.18 6.70 11.04
CA VAL A 84 6.46 7.19 9.87
C VAL A 84 6.96 6.44 8.64
N GLU A 85 8.27 6.46 8.40
CA GLU A 85 8.90 5.78 7.26
C GLU A 85 8.57 4.29 7.23
N ASN A 86 8.66 3.60 8.37
CA ASN A 86 8.30 2.17 8.44
C ASN A 86 6.85 1.87 8.05
N ARG A 87 5.94 2.82 8.27
CA ARG A 87 4.52 2.66 7.89
C ARG A 87 4.28 3.06 6.45
N VAL A 88 4.88 4.16 6.01
CA VAL A 88 4.75 4.69 4.65
C VAL A 88 5.47 3.78 3.64
N ARG A 89 6.49 3.00 4.04
CA ARG A 89 7.27 2.12 3.17
C ARG A 89 6.44 1.32 2.18
N ILE A 90 5.31 0.75 2.60
CA ILE A 90 4.45 -0.02 1.70
C ILE A 90 3.87 0.82 0.55
N LEU A 91 3.60 2.12 0.74
CA LEU A 91 3.18 3.00 -0.35
C LEU A 91 4.30 3.16 -1.37
N THR A 92 5.53 3.34 -0.90
CA THR A 92 6.74 3.39 -1.74
C THR A 92 6.91 2.10 -2.53
N ASP A 93 6.81 0.92 -1.89
CA ASP A 93 6.96 -0.35 -2.61
C ASP A 93 5.85 -0.58 -3.64
N LEU A 94 4.60 -0.19 -3.34
CA LEU A 94 3.50 -0.27 -4.31
C LEU A 94 3.67 0.70 -5.47
N ARG A 95 4.23 1.90 -5.24
CA ARG A 95 4.62 2.82 -6.31
C ARG A 95 5.73 2.24 -7.16
N GLU A 96 6.72 1.58 -6.56
CA GLU A 96 7.77 0.88 -7.28
C GLU A 96 7.21 -0.25 -8.15
N LEU A 97 6.32 -1.11 -7.62
CA LEU A 97 5.59 -2.12 -8.42
C LEU A 97 4.80 -1.47 -9.56
N ALA A 98 4.13 -0.36 -9.28
CA ALA A 98 3.37 0.38 -10.29
C ALA A 98 4.26 0.97 -11.41
N SER A 99 5.56 1.12 -11.17
CA SER A 99 6.54 1.63 -12.16
C SER A 99 7.41 0.53 -12.79
N ALA A 100 7.51 -0.65 -12.18
CA ALA A 100 8.38 -1.77 -12.60
C ALA A 100 8.24 -2.16 -14.08
N ASN A 101 9.33 -2.32 -14.81
CA ASN A 101 9.28 -2.52 -16.27
C ASN A 101 9.78 -3.89 -16.74
N SER A 102 10.04 -4.82 -15.82
CA SER A 102 10.50 -6.17 -16.10
C SER A 102 9.98 -7.16 -15.06
N VAL A 103 9.93 -8.44 -15.42
CA VAL A 103 9.56 -9.54 -14.51
C VAL A 103 10.47 -9.54 -13.27
N ASP A 104 11.79 -9.42 -13.48
CA ASP A 104 12.77 -9.38 -12.39
C ASP A 104 12.54 -8.22 -11.41
N ALA A 105 12.16 -7.04 -11.92
CA ALA A 105 11.86 -5.90 -11.07
C ALA A 105 10.62 -6.15 -10.21
N PHE A 106 9.54 -6.69 -10.79
CA PHE A 106 8.36 -7.10 -10.04
C PHE A 106 8.71 -8.13 -8.96
N ALA A 107 9.47 -9.16 -9.30
CA ALA A 107 9.90 -10.21 -8.39
C ALA A 107 10.72 -9.66 -7.20
N LEU A 108 11.70 -8.79 -7.48
CA LEU A 108 12.54 -8.18 -6.46
C LEU A 108 11.72 -7.30 -5.50
N ILE A 109 10.90 -6.40 -6.04
CA ILE A 109 10.11 -5.49 -5.21
C ILE A 109 9.10 -6.28 -4.38
N TYR A 110 8.44 -7.28 -4.98
CA TYR A 110 7.47 -8.09 -4.26
C TYR A 110 8.13 -8.94 -3.16
N THR A 111 9.32 -9.48 -3.41
CA THR A 111 10.13 -10.13 -2.36
C THR A 111 10.41 -9.18 -1.20
N ASN A 112 10.84 -7.95 -1.49
CA ASN A 112 11.08 -6.93 -0.47
C ASN A 112 9.82 -6.61 0.34
N ILE A 113 8.66 -6.51 -0.32
CA ILE A 113 7.37 -6.29 0.36
C ILE A 113 7.11 -7.41 1.37
N LEU A 114 7.32 -8.67 1.00
CA LEU A 114 7.06 -9.80 1.89
C LEU A 114 7.97 -9.85 3.11
N GLU A 115 9.14 -9.20 3.08
CA GLU A 115 10.01 -9.10 4.26
C GLU A 115 9.37 -8.30 5.41
N HIS A 116 8.51 -7.32 5.11
CA HIS A 116 7.89 -6.45 6.12
C HIS A 116 6.35 -6.42 6.09
N GLN A 117 5.72 -6.91 5.03
CA GLN A 117 4.29 -7.20 4.91
C GLN A 117 4.08 -8.62 4.38
N PRO A 118 4.45 -9.66 5.14
CA PRO A 118 4.38 -11.06 4.69
C PRO A 118 2.97 -11.55 4.34
N ASP A 119 1.92 -10.85 4.76
CA ASP A 119 0.52 -11.14 4.41
C ASP A 119 0.04 -10.39 3.16
N CYS A 120 0.93 -9.72 2.42
CA CYS A 120 0.63 -9.13 1.12
C CYS A 120 0.31 -10.25 0.11
N PRO A 121 -0.92 -10.32 -0.41
CA PRO A 121 -1.30 -11.41 -1.30
C PRO A 121 -0.98 -11.05 -2.77
N PRO A 122 -0.70 -12.04 -3.66
CA PRO A 122 -0.36 -11.79 -5.06
C PRO A 122 -1.43 -11.01 -5.84
N GLU A 123 -2.69 -11.03 -5.38
CA GLU A 123 -3.80 -10.24 -5.91
C GLU A 123 -3.52 -8.73 -5.90
N VAL A 124 -2.63 -8.23 -5.04
CA VAL A 124 -2.16 -6.84 -5.06
C VAL A 124 -1.38 -6.56 -6.35
N VAL A 125 -0.45 -7.45 -6.70
CA VAL A 125 0.33 -7.37 -7.95
C VAL A 125 -0.61 -7.51 -9.15
N GLU A 126 -1.56 -8.45 -9.11
CA GLU A 126 -2.56 -8.63 -10.17
C GLU A 126 -3.32 -7.34 -10.47
N ARG A 127 -3.79 -6.64 -9.44
CA ARG A 127 -4.52 -5.38 -9.60
C ARG A 127 -3.64 -4.27 -10.15
N LEU A 128 -2.41 -4.13 -9.67
CA LEU A 128 -1.50 -3.10 -10.17
C LEU A 128 -1.11 -3.36 -11.62
N VAL A 129 -0.80 -4.60 -12.00
CA VAL A 129 -0.51 -4.99 -13.39
C VAL A 129 -1.72 -4.71 -14.30
N ALA A 130 -2.94 -5.02 -13.84
CA ALA A 130 -4.16 -4.77 -14.61
C ALA A 130 -4.44 -3.27 -14.83
N LEU A 131 -3.96 -2.40 -13.93
CA LEU A 131 -4.08 -0.94 -14.05
C LEU A 131 -2.98 -0.32 -14.92
N ARG A 132 -2.07 -1.10 -15.49
CA ARG A 132 -0.99 -0.56 -16.32
C ARG A 132 -1.23 -0.75 -17.80
N ASP A 133 -1.10 0.36 -18.52
CA ASP A 133 -0.97 0.35 -19.96
C ASP A 133 0.47 -0.03 -20.35
N GLY A 134 0.63 -0.82 -21.40
CA GLY A 134 1.93 -1.08 -22.02
C GLY A 134 2.68 -2.31 -21.52
N ILE A 135 2.15 -3.09 -20.57
CA ILE A 135 2.72 -4.40 -20.23
C ILE A 135 2.20 -5.44 -21.25
N PRO A 136 3.08 -6.13 -22.01
CA PRO A 136 2.67 -7.21 -22.89
C PRO A 136 1.94 -8.31 -22.12
N ARG A 137 0.89 -8.90 -22.71
CA ARG A 137 0.10 -9.96 -22.05
C ARG A 137 0.93 -11.18 -21.62
N LYS A 138 2.03 -11.47 -22.33
CA LYS A 138 2.95 -12.55 -21.96
C LYS A 138 3.65 -12.20 -20.65
N ASP A 139 4.27 -11.03 -20.61
CA ASP A 139 5.02 -10.52 -19.46
C ASP A 139 4.09 -10.36 -18.24
N ALA A 140 2.86 -9.88 -18.44
CA ALA A 140 1.86 -9.81 -17.36
C ALA A 140 1.57 -11.19 -16.75
N LYS A 141 1.46 -12.26 -17.56
CA LYS A 141 1.27 -13.61 -17.03
C LYS A 141 2.49 -14.12 -16.28
N GLU A 142 3.67 -13.83 -16.80
CA GLU A 142 4.95 -14.24 -16.22
C GLU A 142 5.18 -13.55 -14.86
N VAL A 143 4.95 -12.24 -14.78
CA VAL A 143 4.95 -11.46 -13.52
C VAL A 143 4.05 -12.11 -12.46
N LEU A 144 2.80 -12.43 -12.84
CA LEU A 144 1.85 -12.99 -11.88
C LEU A 144 2.19 -14.42 -11.46
N GLN A 145 2.80 -15.21 -12.35
CA GLN A 145 3.27 -16.54 -12.00
C GLN A 145 4.44 -16.45 -11.02
N GLU A 146 5.45 -15.63 -11.33
CA GLU A 146 6.64 -15.43 -10.51
C GLU A 146 6.28 -14.91 -9.11
N CYS A 147 5.44 -13.87 -9.02
CA CYS A 147 5.03 -13.32 -7.72
C CYS A 147 4.19 -14.31 -6.90
N LYS A 148 3.41 -15.19 -7.54
CA LYS A 148 2.69 -16.26 -6.83
C LYS A 148 3.65 -17.30 -6.25
N GLU A 149 4.65 -17.73 -7.02
CA GLU A 149 5.67 -18.67 -6.56
C GLU A 149 6.49 -18.08 -5.40
N ILE A 150 6.88 -16.80 -5.49
CA ILE A 150 7.55 -16.08 -4.40
C ILE A 150 6.68 -16.06 -3.13
N TYR A 151 5.39 -15.75 -3.27
CA TYR A 151 4.48 -15.75 -2.13
C TYR A 151 4.35 -17.14 -1.52
N GLU A 152 4.11 -18.18 -2.31
CA GLU A 152 3.98 -19.56 -1.86
C GLU A 152 5.25 -20.05 -1.13
N ASN A 153 6.43 -19.71 -1.65
CA ASN A 153 7.72 -20.04 -1.02
C ASN A 153 7.98 -19.28 0.28
N SER A 154 7.35 -18.12 0.48
CA SER A 154 7.45 -17.34 1.72
C SER A 154 6.59 -17.89 2.88
N LEU A 155 5.62 -18.78 2.58
CA LEU A 155 4.69 -19.31 3.57
C LEU A 155 5.37 -20.30 4.51
N VAL A 156 5.01 -20.24 5.79
CA VAL A 156 5.41 -21.21 6.81
C VAL A 156 4.18 -22.03 7.18
N ASN A 157 4.23 -23.35 6.93
CA ASN A 157 3.08 -24.24 7.10
C ASN A 157 1.81 -23.78 6.35
N GLY A 158 1.98 -23.18 5.16
CA GLY A 158 0.86 -22.69 4.34
C GLY A 158 0.24 -21.37 4.81
N HIS A 159 0.88 -20.66 5.75
CA HIS A 159 0.42 -19.37 6.25
C HIS A 159 1.54 -18.32 6.20
N PRO A 160 1.19 -17.03 6.02
CA PRO A 160 2.14 -15.95 6.21
C PRO A 160 2.77 -16.01 7.62
N PRO A 161 4.09 -15.82 7.75
CA PRO A 161 4.78 -15.93 9.06
C PRO A 161 4.30 -14.89 10.09
N LYS A 162 3.75 -13.76 9.63
CA LYS A 162 3.17 -12.71 10.48
C LYS A 162 2.05 -11.98 9.72
N ALA A 163 1.09 -11.42 10.44
CA ALA A 163 0.15 -10.46 9.87
C ALA A 163 0.77 -9.05 9.87
N GLY A 164 0.69 -8.37 8.73
CA GLY A 164 0.94 -6.95 8.59
C GLY A 164 -0.24 -6.11 9.09
N PHE A 165 -0.08 -4.79 9.12
CA PHE A 165 -1.15 -3.88 9.54
C PHE A 165 -2.09 -3.50 8.39
N VAL A 166 -1.76 -3.89 7.15
CA VAL A 166 -2.38 -3.38 5.92
C VAL A 166 -3.39 -4.38 5.34
N PHE A 167 -2.92 -5.50 4.79
CA PHE A 167 -3.68 -6.25 3.79
C PHE A 167 -4.87 -7.01 4.35
N SER A 168 -4.85 -7.36 5.64
CA SER A 168 -6.03 -7.88 6.35
C SER A 168 -7.17 -6.86 6.48
N ARG A 169 -6.88 -5.55 6.37
CA ARG A 169 -7.85 -4.43 6.50
C ARG A 169 -8.25 -3.80 5.17
N VAL A 170 -7.57 -4.13 4.06
CA VAL A 170 -7.91 -3.65 2.72
C VAL A 170 -9.20 -4.33 2.23
N LYS A 171 -10.26 -3.54 2.09
CA LYS A 171 -11.63 -4.02 1.83
C LYS A 171 -11.75 -4.75 0.50
N CYS A 172 -11.12 -4.19 -0.54
CA CYS A 172 -11.23 -4.72 -1.88
C CYS A 172 -10.60 -6.12 -2.02
N LEU A 173 -9.64 -6.47 -1.17
CA LEU A 173 -9.02 -7.81 -1.10
C LEU A 173 -9.89 -8.80 -0.32
N SER A 174 -10.64 -8.34 0.69
CA SER A 174 -11.56 -9.17 1.45
C SER A 174 -12.73 -9.68 0.59
N ALA A 175 -13.21 -8.86 -0.35
CA ALA A 175 -14.24 -9.25 -1.32
C ALA A 175 -13.77 -10.33 -2.31
N SER A 176 -12.45 -10.43 -2.54
CA SER A 176 -11.84 -11.36 -3.50
C SER A 176 -11.79 -12.81 -3.00
N LYS A 177 -11.72 -13.00 -1.67
CA LYS A 177 -11.58 -14.32 -1.03
C LYS A 177 -12.73 -15.30 -1.32
N GLY A 178 -13.86 -14.82 -1.87
CA GLY A 178 -15.02 -15.64 -2.22
C GLY A 178 -15.12 -16.11 -3.68
N TYR A 179 -14.42 -15.50 -4.64
CA TYR A 179 -14.73 -15.68 -6.08
C TYR A 179 -13.63 -16.37 -6.91
N LEU A 180 -12.35 -16.28 -6.55
CA LEU A 180 -11.26 -16.75 -7.42
C LEU A 180 -10.82 -18.20 -7.18
N TRP A 181 -11.00 -18.74 -5.97
CA TRP A 181 -10.60 -20.12 -5.64
C TRP A 181 -11.52 -21.21 -6.20
N ARG A 182 -12.65 -20.85 -6.83
CA ARG A 182 -13.63 -21.80 -7.40
C ARG A 182 -13.51 -22.04 -8.90
N LYS A 183 -12.52 -21.45 -9.59
CA LYS A 183 -12.38 -21.60 -11.06
C LYS A 183 -11.11 -22.30 -11.55
N LEU A 184 -10.41 -23.00 -10.66
CA LEU A 184 -9.27 -23.87 -11.02
C LEU A 184 -9.40 -25.31 -10.47
N THR A 185 -10.63 -25.74 -10.17
CA THR A 185 -11.01 -27.15 -9.94
C THR A 185 -12.19 -27.48 -10.83
#